data_AF-A0A5J5EBV3-F1
#
_entry.id   AF-A0A5J5EBV3-F1
#
_cell.length_a   1.000
_cell.length_b   1.000
_cell.length_c   1.000
_cell.angle_alpha   90.00
_cell.angle_beta   90.00
_cell.angle_gamma   90.00
#
_symmetry.space_group_name_H-M   'P 1'
#
loop_
_entity.id
_entity.type
_entity.pdbx_description
1 polymer ?
#
loop_
_entity_poly.entity_id
_entity_poly.type
_entity_poly.pdbx_seq_one_letter_code
_entity_poly.pdbx_strand_id
1 'polypeptide(L)'
;WGASRFRQEYRNIGNLRTYFPTTPFLLLSATITPHNESYPHITLHLNTPTYLLQRSIARQNIQLFFARLQSAKYADLDFLISAMASNSVATVP
;
A
#
# COMPACT_ATOMS: atom_id res chain seq x y z
N TRP A 1 0.38 6.51 -10.97
CA TRP A 1 -0.37 6.67 -12.23
C TRP A 1 0.25 7.68 -13.20
N GLY A 2 1.30 8.42 -12.83
CA GLY A 2 1.92 9.47 -13.66
C GLY A 2 3.25 9.11 -14.35
N ALA A 3 3.60 7.83 -14.48
CA ALA A 3 4.69 7.45 -15.39
C ALA A 3 4.07 7.11 -16.75
N SER A 4 4.65 7.59 -17.84
CA SER A 4 4.17 7.40 -19.23
C SER A 4 3.95 5.94 -19.65
N ARG A 5 4.36 4.97 -18.82
CA ARG A 5 4.25 3.52 -19.01
C ARG A 5 3.52 2.77 -17.89
N PHE A 6 2.92 3.45 -16.91
CA PHE A 6 2.21 2.75 -15.83
C PHE A 6 0.90 2.16 -16.36
N ARG A 7 0.89 0.84 -16.57
CA ARG A 7 -0.28 -0.01 -16.89
C ARG A 7 -1.32 0.70 -17.77
N GLN A 8 -0.98 0.87 -19.05
CA GLN A 8 -1.82 1.60 -20.01
C GLN A 8 -3.22 1.00 -20.14
N GLU A 9 -3.34 -0.30 -19.89
CA GLU A 9 -4.59 -1.06 -19.88
C GLU A 9 -5.62 -0.49 -18.88
N TYR A 10 -5.15 0.13 -17.80
CA TYR A 10 -6.03 0.72 -16.80
C TYR A 10 -6.83 1.91 -17.33
N ARG A 11 -6.43 2.49 -18.47
CA ARG A 11 -7.22 3.52 -19.17
C ARG A 11 -8.56 2.99 -19.67
N ASN A 12 -8.64 1.69 -19.95
CA ASN A 12 -9.84 1.08 -20.51
C ASN A 12 -10.87 0.71 -19.43
N ILE A 13 -10.52 0.77 -18.15
CA ILE A 13 -11.46 0.47 -17.06
C ILE A 13 -12.63 1.45 -17.05
N GLY A 14 -12.42 2.70 -17.47
CA GLY A 14 -13.49 3.69 -17.62
C GLY A 14 -14.59 3.26 -18.60
N ASN A 15 -14.32 2.33 -19.53
CA ASN A 15 -15.33 1.81 -20.46
C ASN A 15 -16.39 0.94 -19.77
N LEU A 16 -16.10 0.40 -18.57
CA LEU A 16 -17.08 -0.33 -17.78
C LEU A 16 -18.29 0.57 -17.42
N ARG A 17 -18.10 1.89 -17.39
CA ARG A 17 -19.17 2.84 -17.11
C ARG A 17 -20.28 2.82 -18.16
N THR A 18 -19.98 2.47 -19.40
CA THR A 18 -20.98 2.31 -20.46
C THR A 18 -21.95 1.17 -20.15
N TYR A 19 -21.46 0.08 -19.55
CA TYR A 19 -22.27 -1.08 -19.20
C TYR A 19 -22.88 -1.00 -17.80
N PHE A 20 -22.25 -0.24 -16.90
CA PHE A 20 -22.64 -0.09 -15.49
C PHE A 20 -22.75 1.39 -15.08
N PRO A 21 -23.67 2.17 -15.69
CA PRO A 21 -23.70 3.63 -15.52
C PRO A 21 -24.06 4.09 -14.10
N THR A 22 -24.89 3.32 -13.39
CA THR A 22 -25.37 3.64 -12.04
C THR A 22 -24.56 2.96 -10.94
N THR A 23 -23.67 2.03 -11.29
CA THR A 23 -22.93 1.25 -10.29
C THR A 23 -21.83 2.11 -9.68
N PRO A 24 -21.76 2.24 -8.33
CA PRO A 24 -20.71 3.01 -7.68
C PRO A 24 -19.35 2.33 -7.86
N PHE A 25 -18.33 3.11 -8.20
CA PHE A 25 -16.96 2.63 -8.32
C PHE A 25 -16.17 3.06 -7.09
N LEU A 26 -15.42 2.13 -6.51
CA LEU A 26 -14.51 2.38 -5.42
C LEU A 26 -13.06 2.29 -5.93
N LEU A 27 -12.33 3.38 -5.83
CA LEU A 27 -10.90 3.43 -6.13
C LEU A 27 -10.10 3.44 -4.83
N LEU A 28 -9.16 2.51 -4.70
CA LEU A 28 -8.26 2.39 -3.56
C LEU A 28 -6.81 2.60 -4.01
N SER A 29 -6.07 3.43 -3.28
CA SER A 29 -4.64 3.61 -3.49
C SER A 29 -3.96 4.06 -2.21
N ALA A 30 -2.74 3.58 -1.99
CA ALA A 30 -1.90 4.00 -0.87
C ALA A 30 -0.95 5.17 -1.23
N THR A 31 -0.66 5.38 -2.51
CA THR A 31 0.45 6.23 -2.96
C THR A 31 0.03 7.28 -3.99
N ILE A 32 -1.23 7.72 -3.97
CA ILE A 32 -1.65 8.85 -4.80
C ILE A 32 -1.09 10.14 -4.21
N THR A 33 -0.39 10.91 -5.05
CA THR A 33 0.03 12.27 -4.71
C THR A 33 -1.07 13.26 -5.12
N PRO A 34 -1.20 14.43 -4.46
CA PRO A 34 -2.24 15.40 -4.77
C PRO A 34 -2.30 15.80 -6.25
N HIS A 35 -1.14 15.97 -6.89
CA HIS A 35 -1.07 16.30 -8.32
C HIS A 35 -1.64 15.21 -9.24
N ASN A 36 -1.63 13.95 -8.79
CA ASN A 36 -2.09 12.81 -9.57
C ASN A 36 -3.52 12.36 -9.21
N GLU A 37 -4.23 13.08 -8.34
CA GLU A 37 -5.60 12.72 -7.90
C GLU A 37 -6.65 12.85 -9.02
N SER A 38 -6.51 13.87 -9.88
CA SER A 38 -7.45 14.11 -10.98
C SER A 38 -7.36 13.04 -12.07
N TYR A 39 -6.17 12.47 -12.29
CA TYR A 39 -5.93 11.48 -13.33
C TYR A 39 -6.84 10.24 -13.24
N PRO A 40 -6.89 9.49 -12.12
CA PRO A 40 -7.78 8.33 -12.01
C PRO A 40 -9.26 8.72 -12.06
N HIS A 41 -9.63 9.90 -11.58
CA HIS A 41 -11.00 10.37 -11.64
C HIS A 41 -11.48 10.53 -13.09
N ILE A 42 -10.68 11.19 -13.93
CA ILE A 42 -10.95 11.37 -15.36
C ILE A 42 -10.89 10.03 -16.09
N THR A 43 -9.82 9.26 -15.86
CA THR A 43 -9.56 8.01 -16.60
C THR A 43 -10.62 6.93 -16.36
N LEU A 44 -11.19 6.89 -15.16
CA LEU A 44 -12.22 5.90 -14.80
C LEU A 44 -13.65 6.41 -14.96
N HIS A 45 -13.83 7.64 -15.43
CA HIS A 45 -15.14 8.30 -15.53
C HIS A 45 -15.94 8.21 -14.21
N LEU A 46 -15.29 8.56 -13.09
CA LEU A 46 -15.96 8.58 -11.78
C LEU A 46 -17.08 9.63 -11.76
N ASN A 47 -18.13 9.39 -10.97
CA ASN A 47 -19.31 10.27 -10.94
C ASN A 47 -19.05 11.51 -10.10
N THR A 48 -19.70 12.61 -10.43
CA THR A 48 -19.66 13.84 -9.63
C THR A 48 -20.97 13.98 -8.83
N PRO A 49 -20.92 14.19 -7.50
CA PRO A 49 -19.73 14.32 -6.66
C PRO A 49 -19.03 12.97 -6.38
N THR A 50 -17.69 12.97 -6.33
CA THR A 50 -16.89 11.85 -5.82
C THR A 50 -16.37 12.20 -4.43
N TYR A 51 -16.54 11.30 -3.46
CA TYR A 51 -15.98 11.47 -2.13
C TYR A 51 -14.53 10.99 -2.08
N LEU A 52 -13.62 11.87 -1.66
CA LEU A 52 -12.22 11.54 -1.42
C LEU A 52 -11.99 11.32 0.09
N LEU A 53 -11.57 10.10 0.45
CA LEU A 53 -11.24 9.76 1.83
C LEU A 53 -9.74 9.46 1.93
N GLN A 54 -9.02 10.36 2.59
CA GLN A 54 -7.59 10.18 2.88
C GLN A 54 -7.39 9.88 4.36
N ARG A 55 -6.53 8.90 4.65
CA ARG A 55 -6.10 8.61 6.03
C ARG A 55 -4.60 8.78 6.17
N SER A 56 -4.20 9.18 7.37
CA SER A 56 -2.78 9.24 7.73
C SER A 56 -2.13 7.86 7.65
N ILE A 57 -0.92 7.82 7.10
CA ILE A 57 -0.07 6.63 7.10
C ILE A 57 0.58 6.37 8.46
N ALA A 58 0.51 7.34 9.39
CA ALA A 58 1.13 7.23 10.71
C ALA A 58 0.58 6.02 11.48
N ARG A 59 1.48 5.32 12.17
CA ARG A 59 1.18 4.17 13.04
C ARG A 59 1.79 4.44 14.40
N GLN A 60 0.95 4.74 15.38
CA GLN A 60 1.38 5.09 16.75
C GLN A 60 1.96 3.89 17.50
N ASN A 61 1.69 2.67 17.03
CA ASN A 61 2.18 1.42 17.59
C ASN A 61 3.46 0.90 16.91
N ILE A 62 4.10 1.68 16.03
CA ILE A 62 5.34 1.29 15.36
C ILE A 62 6.43 2.28 15.77
N GLN A 63 7.48 1.74 16.40
CA GLN A 63 8.72 2.48 16.66
C GLN A 63 9.76 2.08 15.61
N LEU A 64 10.41 3.08 15.01
CA LEU A 64 11.43 2.87 13.99
C LEU A 64 12.81 3.08 14.61
N PHE A 65 13.62 2.02 14.62
CA PHE A 65 15.01 2.07 15.08
C PHE A 65 15.94 1.89 13.89
N PHE A 66 17.07 2.60 13.92
CA PHE A 66 18.10 2.53 12.90
C PHE A 66 19.44 2.28 13.58
N ALA A 67 20.14 1.24 13.13
CA ALA A 67 21.48 0.91 13.60
C ALA A 67 22.36 0.56 12.39
N ARG A 68 23.66 0.86 12.51
CA ARG A 68 24.63 0.47 11.49
C ARG A 68 24.88 -1.02 11.61
N LEU A 69 24.79 -1.73 10.48
CA LEU A 69 25.24 -3.12 10.40
C LEU A 69 26.76 -3.17 10.64
N GLN A 70 27.17 -3.92 11.65
CA GLN A 70 28.57 -4.11 12.03
C GLN A 70 29.19 -5.31 11.31
N SER A 71 28.36 -6.28 10.92
CA SER A 71 28.82 -7.53 10.32
C SER A 71 28.28 -7.73 8.89
N ALA A 72 29.10 -8.30 8.02
CA ALA A 72 28.75 -8.55 6.60
C ALA A 72 27.74 -9.70 6.40
N LYS A 73 27.48 -10.51 7.44
CA LYS A 73 26.63 -11.72 7.38
C LYS A 73 25.37 -11.65 8.24
N TYR A 74 24.91 -10.45 8.61
CA TYR A 74 23.73 -10.28 9.48
C TYR A 74 23.86 -10.91 10.87
N ALA A 75 25.09 -11.10 11.39
CA ALA A 75 25.31 -11.68 12.71
C ALA A 75 24.64 -10.85 13.83
N ASP A 76 24.44 -9.56 13.56
CA ASP A 76 23.72 -8.62 14.41
C ASP A 76 22.24 -9.03 14.61
N LEU A 77 21.70 -9.95 13.81
CA LEU A 77 20.33 -10.47 13.88
C LEU A 77 20.25 -11.89 14.47
N ASP A 78 21.37 -12.53 14.81
CA ASP A 78 21.40 -13.93 15.31
C ASP A 78 20.62 -14.11 16.63
N PHE A 79 20.46 -13.02 17.39
CA PHE A 79 19.63 -13.00 18.59
C PHE A 79 18.14 -13.26 18.29
N LEU A 80 17.64 -12.91 17.10
CA LEU A 80 16.26 -13.17 16.69
C LEU A 80 16.03 -14.67 16.48
N ILE A 81 17.00 -15.37 15.86
CA ILE A 81 16.94 -16.82 15.64
C ILE A 81 17.06 -17.56 16.97
N SER A 82 17.99 -17.11 17.83
CA SER A 82 18.20 -17.69 19.16
C SER A 82 16.97 -17.54 20.06
N ALA A 83 16.29 -16.39 20.01
CA ALA A 83 15.05 -16.15 20.75
C ALA A 83 13.86 -17.01 20.26
N MET A 84 13.81 -17.34 18.95
CA MET A 84 12.80 -18.28 18.44
C MET A 84 13.07 -19.71 18.91
N ALA A 85 14.33 -20.13 18.97
CA ALA A 85 14.72 -21.46 19.45
C ALA A 85 14.51 -21.64 20.96
N SER A 86 14.64 -20.58 21.77
CA SER A 86 14.35 -20.66 23.22
C SER A 86 12.86 -20.70 23.52
N ASN A 87 12.02 -20.06 22.70
CA ASN A 87 10.57 -20.00 22.90
C ASN A 87 9.84 -21.29 22.46
N SER A 88 10.44 -22.13 21.62
CA SER A 88 9.88 -23.44 21.25
C SER A 88 10.13 -24.53 22.30
N VAL A 89 10.94 -24.26 23.33
CA VAL A 89 11.19 -25.19 24.45
C VAL A 89 10.24 -24.95 25.63
N ALA A 90 9.50 -23.83 25.63
CA ALA A 90 8.56 -23.47 26.68
C ALA A 90 7.13 -24.02 26.48
N THR A 91 6.94 -25.10 25.71
CA THR A 91 5.67 -25.84 25.70
C THR A 91 5.66 -26.98 26.72
N VAL A 92 5.08 -26.64 27.88
CA VAL A 92 4.16 -27.44 28.73
C VAL A 92 4.75 -28.47 29.71
N PRO A 93 4.48 -28.32 31.02
CA PRO A 93 3.86 -29.36 31.86
C PRO A 93 2.32 -29.31 31.79
#